data_AF-A0A945SBV1-F1
#
_entry.id   AF-A0A945SBV1-F1
#
_cell.length_a   1.000
_cell.length_b   1.000
_cell.length_c   1.000
_cell.angle_alpha   90.00
_cell.angle_beta   90.00
_cell.angle_gamma   90.00
#
_symmetry.space_group_name_H-M   'P 1'
#
loop_
_entity.id
_entity.type
_entity.pdbx_description
1 polymer ?
#
loop_
_entity_poly.entity_id
_entity_poly.type
_entity_poly.pdbx_seq_one_letter_code
_entity_poly.pdbx_strand_id
1 'polypeptide(L)'
;MTEALRYTDTLARNPELTKAQLAQDLGISRIRLFQILSVLKLPEAVLDFIAAHDTPEQKAVLTERRLRPLTRVEDEAEQLAQFREFLECAIF
;
A
#
# COMPACT_ATOMS: atom_id res chain seq x y z
N MET A 1 5.53 -3.10 1.95
CA MET A 1 4.44 -3.84 1.27
C MET A 1 4.09 -5.16 1.96
N THR A 2 5.07 -5.87 2.53
CA THR A 2 4.90 -7.16 3.21
C THR A 2 3.77 -7.17 4.24
N GLU A 3 3.61 -6.10 5.03
CA GLU A 3 2.52 -6.01 6.01
C GLU A 3 1.12 -5.94 5.38
N ALA A 4 0.93 -5.14 4.32
CA ALA A 4 -0.37 -5.01 3.67
C ALA A 4 -0.82 -6.33 3.03
N LEU A 5 0.12 -7.02 2.37
CA LEU A 5 -0.11 -8.35 1.81
C LEU A 5 -0.42 -9.37 2.92
N ARG A 6 0.36 -9.36 4.02
CA ARG A 6 0.14 -10.23 5.18
C ARG A 6 -1.24 -10.02 5.80
N TYR A 7 -1.68 -8.77 5.96
CA TYR A 7 -2.99 -8.44 6.51
C TYR A 7 -4.12 -8.89 5.59
N THR A 8 -3.93 -8.75 4.27
CA THR A 8 -4.92 -9.23 3.29
C THR A 8 -5.02 -10.74 3.27
N ASP A 9 -3.90 -11.46 3.29
CA ASP A 9 -3.86 -12.91 3.40
C ASP A 9 -4.51 -13.39 4.72
N THR A 10 -4.27 -12.69 5.82
CA THR A 10 -4.89 -13.00 7.12
C THR A 10 -6.41 -12.83 7.08
N LEU A 11 -6.92 -11.76 6.47
CA LEU A 11 -8.37 -11.55 6.27
C LEU A 11 -8.97 -12.59 5.31
N ALA A 12 -8.26 -12.95 4.25
CA ALA A 12 -8.72 -13.94 3.27
C ALA A 12 -8.83 -15.35 3.88
N ARG A 13 -7.89 -15.72 4.76
CA ARG A 13 -7.90 -17.02 5.46
C ARG A 13 -8.91 -17.09 6.61
N ASN A 14 -9.38 -15.94 7.10
CA ASN A 14 -10.30 -15.86 8.24
C ASN A 14 -11.53 -15.00 7.87
N PRO A 15 -12.53 -15.57 7.18
CA PRO A 15 -13.68 -14.80 6.70
C PRO A 15 -14.49 -14.11 7.80
N GLU A 16 -14.46 -14.64 9.03
CA GLU A 16 -15.13 -14.05 10.19
C GLU A 16 -14.31 -12.92 10.85
N LEU A 17 -13.03 -12.78 10.51
CA LEU A 17 -12.16 -11.75 11.05
C LEU A 17 -12.46 -10.41 10.37
N THR A 18 -13.01 -9.48 11.13
CA THR A 18 -13.22 -8.12 10.64
C THR A 18 -11.90 -7.33 10.64
N LYS A 19 -11.82 -6.31 9.77
CA LYS A 19 -10.75 -5.31 9.81
C LYS A 19 -10.63 -4.63 11.19
N ALA A 20 -11.73 -4.51 11.93
CA ALA A 20 -11.71 -3.92 13.27
C ALA A 20 -10.98 -4.82 14.27
N GLN A 21 -11.27 -6.12 14.24
CA GLN A 21 -10.59 -7.12 15.07
C GLN A 21 -9.12 -7.25 14.69
N LEU A 22 -8.80 -7.34 13.40
CA LEU A 22 -7.40 -7.40 12.96
C LEU A 22 -6.60 -6.16 13.40
N ALA A 23 -7.19 -4.95 13.33
CA ALA A 23 -6.52 -3.74 13.82
C ALA A 23 -6.24 -3.83 15.33
N GLN A 24 -7.19 -4.36 16.11
CA GLN A 24 -7.06 -4.57 17.54
C GLN A 24 -5.96 -5.60 17.86
N ASP A 25 -5.93 -6.73 17.15
CA ASP A 25 -4.94 -7.79 17.31
C ASP A 25 -3.51 -7.31 16.99
N LEU A 26 -3.40 -6.39 16.03
CA LEU A 26 -2.14 -5.76 15.65
C LEU A 26 -1.74 -4.59 16.57
N GLY A 27 -2.60 -4.19 17.51
CA GLY A 27 -2.36 -3.04 18.39
C GLY A 27 -2.34 -1.69 17.66
N ILE A 28 -2.98 -1.58 16.50
CA ILE A 28 -3.05 -0.36 15.70
C ILE A 28 -4.47 0.19 15.60
N SER A 29 -4.60 1.47 15.26
CA SER A 29 -5.93 2.03 15.00
C SER A 29 -6.55 1.43 13.73
N ARG A 30 -7.88 1.36 13.70
CA ARG A 30 -8.63 0.98 12.48
C ARG A 30 -8.23 1.85 11.28
N ILE A 31 -8.06 3.15 11.50
CA ILE A 31 -7.63 4.10 10.48
C ILE A 31 -6.27 3.70 9.90
N ARG A 32 -5.32 3.31 10.75
CA ARG A 32 -4.00 2.86 10.32
C ARG A 32 -4.08 1.59 9.48
N LEU A 33 -4.89 0.61 9.88
CA LEU A 33 -5.09 -0.60 9.07
C LEU A 33 -5.69 -0.27 7.70
N PHE A 34 -6.72 0.59 7.65
CA PHE A 34 -7.32 1.00 6.38
C PHE A 34 -6.33 1.73 5.48
N GLN A 35 -5.46 2.56 6.03
CA GLN A 35 -4.38 3.23 5.29
C GLN A 35 -3.40 2.21 4.67
N ILE A 36 -2.95 1.24 5.47
CA ILE A 36 -2.05 0.18 4.99
C ILE A 36 -2.71 -0.63 3.87
N LEU A 37 -3.97 -1.03 4.04
CA LEU A 37 -4.72 -1.77 3.02
C LEU A 37 -5.05 -0.92 1.79
N SER A 38 -5.16 0.41 1.92
CA SER A 38 -5.48 1.29 0.80
C SER A 38 -4.39 1.32 -0.28
N VAL A 39 -3.13 1.06 0.09
CA VAL A 39 -2.02 0.94 -0.87
C VAL A 39 -2.23 -0.21 -1.85
N LEU A 40 -2.96 -1.25 -1.46
CA LEU A 40 -3.29 -2.37 -2.35
C LEU A 40 -4.37 -2.04 -3.39
N LYS A 41 -4.95 -0.84 -3.34
CA LYS A 41 -5.87 -0.34 -4.37
C LYS A 41 -5.14 0.34 -5.53
N LEU A 42 -3.81 0.44 -5.47
CA LEU A 42 -3.03 0.98 -6.56
C LEU A 42 -3.12 0.05 -7.79
N PRO A 43 -2.86 0.58 -8.99
CA PRO A 43 -2.85 -0.22 -10.21
C PRO A 43 -1.86 -1.38 -10.10
N GLU A 44 -2.16 -2.50 -10.75
CA GLU A 44 -1.34 -3.72 -10.70
C GLU A 44 0.12 -3.43 -11.07
N ALA A 45 0.36 -2.61 -12.10
CA ALA A 45 1.70 -2.19 -12.50
C ALA A 45 2.48 -1.45 -11.39
N VAL A 46 1.81 -0.69 -10.53
CA VAL A 46 2.43 -0.02 -9.38
C VAL A 46 2.76 -1.02 -8.29
N LEU A 47 1.86 -1.97 -8.03
CA LEU A 47 2.09 -3.04 -7.06
C LEU A 47 3.25 -3.94 -7.49
N ASP A 48 3.31 -4.33 -8.76
CA ASP A 48 4.40 -5.11 -9.34
C ASP A 48 5.73 -4.37 -9.23
N PHE A 49 5.74 -3.06 -9.51
CA PHE A 49 6.92 -2.24 -9.32
C PHE A 49 7.39 -2.27 -7.86
N ILE A 50 6.49 -2.03 -6.90
CA ILE A 50 6.85 -2.04 -5.48
C ILE A 50 7.33 -3.44 -5.05
N ALA A 51 6.73 -4.52 -5.57
CA ALA A 51 7.15 -5.89 -5.27
C ALA A 51 8.57 -6.19 -5.79
N ALA A 52 8.90 -5.69 -6.98
CA ALA A 52 10.22 -5.83 -7.59
C ALA A 52 11.29 -4.96 -6.91
N HIS A 53 10.89 -3.93 -6.16
CA HIS A 53 11.77 -2.92 -5.56
C HIS A 53 11.74 -2.98 -4.01
N ASP A 54 12.25 -4.08 -3.45
CA ASP A 54 12.19 -4.41 -2.02
C ASP A 54 13.48 -4.09 -1.22
N THR A 55 14.42 -3.30 -1.78
CA THR A 55 15.64 -2.92 -1.04
C THR A 55 15.33 -1.95 0.11
N PRO A 56 16.17 -1.86 1.16
CA PRO A 56 15.97 -0.93 2.27
C PRO A 56 15.80 0.53 1.83
N GLU A 57 16.56 0.97 0.83
CA GLU A 57 16.54 2.32 0.28
C GLU A 57 15.22 2.59 -0.46
N GLN A 58 14.78 1.63 -1.27
CA GLN A 58 13.52 1.69 -1.99
C GLN A 58 12.33 1.67 -1.02
N LYS A 59 12.38 0.86 0.04
CA LYS A 59 11.37 0.83 1.11
C LYS A 59 11.26 2.16 1.86
N ALA A 60 12.37 2.88 2.03
CA ALA A 60 12.36 4.20 2.67
C ALA A 60 11.66 5.26 1.79
N VAL A 61 11.68 5.07 0.47
CA VAL A 61 11.00 5.93 -0.49
C VAL A 61 9.55 5.50 -0.73
N LEU A 62 9.30 4.22 -0.99
CA LEU A 62 8.00 3.60 -1.30
C LEU A 62 7.19 3.30 -0.03
N THR A 63 7.10 4.30 0.85
CA THR A 63 6.32 4.20 2.09
C THR A 63 4.83 4.41 1.81
N GLU A 64 3.98 3.79 2.64
CA GLU A 64 2.53 3.99 2.59
C GLU A 64 2.16 5.49 2.57
N ARG A 65 2.82 6.31 3.41
CA ARG A 65 2.57 7.74 3.48
C ARG A 65 2.77 8.45 2.14
N ARG A 66 3.78 8.05 1.36
CA ARG A 66 4.09 8.67 0.05
C ARG A 66 3.24 8.10 -1.09
N LEU A 67 2.79 6.86 -0.97
CA LEU A 67 1.94 6.20 -1.97
C LEU A 67 0.44 6.50 -1.78
N ARG A 68 0.00 6.79 -0.56
CA ARG A 68 -1.41 7.06 -0.23
C ARG A 68 -2.07 8.17 -1.07
N PRO A 69 -1.41 9.29 -1.43
CA PRO A 69 -2.01 10.28 -2.32
C PRO A 69 -2.47 9.70 -3.66
N LEU A 70 -1.71 8.75 -4.23
CA LEU A 70 -2.05 8.10 -5.50
C LEU A 70 -3.34 7.30 -5.39
N THR A 71 -3.60 6.67 -4.24
CA THR A 71 -4.84 5.89 -4.00
C THR A 71 -6.13 6.72 -4.00
N ARG A 72 -6.01 8.06 -4.05
CA ARG A 72 -7.15 8.99 -4.08
C ARG A 72 -7.47 9.50 -5.48
N VAL A 73 -6.59 9.29 -6.45
CA VAL A 73 -6.83 9.60 -7.85
C VAL A 73 -7.74 8.50 -8.39
N GLU A 74 -8.86 8.84 -9.00
CA GLU A 74 -9.85 7.84 -9.46
C GLU A 74 -9.48 7.23 -10.82
N ASP A 75 -8.79 8.00 -11.67
CA ASP A 75 -8.34 7.56 -12.98
C ASP A 75 -7.01 6.80 -12.88
N GLU A 76 -7.00 5.56 -13.39
CA GLU A 76 -5.84 4.67 -13.35
C GLU A 76 -4.67 5.20 -14.19
N ALA A 77 -4.91 5.82 -15.34
CA ALA A 77 -3.86 6.35 -16.19
C ALA A 77 -3.20 7.58 -15.53
N GLU A 78 -3.99 8.42 -14.86
CA GLU A 78 -3.51 9.53 -14.06
C GLU A 78 -2.71 9.05 -12.83
N GLN A 79 -3.18 8.00 -12.14
CA GLN A 79 -2.42 7.35 -11.07
C GLN A 79 -1.02 6.91 -11.54
N LEU A 80 -0.95 6.26 -12.70
CA LEU A 80 0.30 5.79 -13.29
C LEU A 80 1.21 6.96 -13.70
N ALA A 81 0.65 8.05 -14.22
CA ALA A 81 1.42 9.25 -14.55
C ALA A 81 2.04 9.88 -13.30
N GLN A 82 1.24 10.11 -12.26
CA GLN A 82 1.73 10.67 -11.00
C GLN A 82 2.73 9.74 -10.30
N PHE A 83 2.56 8.41 -10.42
CA PHE A 83 3.54 7.46 -9.89
C PHE A 83 4.89 7.56 -10.60
N ARG A 84 4.91 7.73 -11.94
CA ARG A 84 6.16 7.96 -12.69
C ARG A 84 6.84 9.26 -12.26
N GLU A 85 6.11 10.36 -12.17
CA GLU A 85 6.64 11.64 -11.69
C GLU A 85 7.20 11.54 -10.26
N PHE A 86 6.51 10.80 -9.39
CA PHE A 86 6.97 10.51 -8.04
C PHE A 86 8.33 9.79 -8.04
N LEU A 87 8.53 8.79 -8.90
CA LEU A 87 9.79 8.06 -9.01
C LEU A 87 10.92 8.97 -9.52
N GLU A 88 10.65 9.82 -10.51
CA GLU A 88 11.62 10.77 -11.05
C GLU A 88 12.08 11.79 -9.99
N CYS A 89 11.18 12.22 -9.11
CA CYS A 89 11.50 13.17 -8.03
C CYS A 89 12.12 12.52 -6.79
N ALA A 90 12.01 11.21 -6.62
CA ALA A 90 12.42 10.53 -5.38
C ALA A 90 13.72 9.72 -5.50
N ILE A 91 14.27 9.57 -6.72
CA ILE A 91 15.49 8.80 -7.01
C ILE A 91 16.72 9.73 -7.26
N PHE A 92 16.58 11.05 -7.09
CA PHE A 92 17.70 12.02 -7.10
C PHE A 92 18.15 12.43 -5.69
#